data_AF-A0A9W6KXI7-F1
#
_entry.id   AF-A0A9W6KXI7-F1
#
_cell.length_a   1.000
_cell.length_b   1.000
_cell.length_c   1.000
_cell.angle_alpha   90.00
_cell.angle_beta   90.00
_cell.angle_gamma   90.00
#
_symmetry.space_group_name_H-M   'P 1'
#
loop_
_entity.id
_entity.type
_entity.pdbx_description
1 polymer ?
#
loop_
_entity_poly.entity_id
_entity_poly.type
_entity_poly.pdbx_seq_one_letter_code
_entity_poly.pdbx_strand_id
1 'polypeptide(L)'
;MPFDKPRPRRSNLAWPGLAAFAAILLLAAGTPGRIGDVRLAAAVDITDMPGTITDQWGTATGSESVDKAIDNTPYRKYFTYSGAGWIQFEAATAAVVTSYSLTSANDWPDRDPRSWVFEASTTGTTWTPLDTRTNQTFITGFHTNTYSFSNTASYRYYRLRVTATNGSTNMQLGEWKIFGTTTATTPAPAAPSGFTATPGSDVIRLTWTDNTRWETAYRVERSTNGTTWSALAVLPGSTTQYFNLKLPASTHYYYRVRAEGVAGNSAWVTVDNTTTSATPATSWTETWHAPNEVLTRYYYDANIAVYRDPGLASTDLTWAKDYAKQIWEYVQANYGDLSGQRLYEVMHDGAGSGGFALSQFDPNTLFRDVNDMSGDGWANTDLNEDVIAHEMNHAVEFTAFGVNGSPAYAIWHDSKWAEIFQYDCYLGTGRTTDATRWKNAKLATSDNFPVANTFWFRDWFYPIYQNYGGKLALNKFFQLLAQNFHKFDGVYARDLNWGEFVHFWSGAAGVNLKPLATTAFGGWPADWQAQFVQAQADYPAVTYTP
;
A
#
# COMPACT_ATOMS: atom_id res chain seq x y z
N MET A 1 43.01 -35.84 -49.54
CA MET A 1 42.53 -35.74 -50.95
C MET A 1 42.12 -37.13 -51.40
N PRO A 2 41.15 -37.28 -52.30
CA PRO A 2 39.78 -36.75 -52.32
C PRO A 2 38.77 -37.94 -52.48
N PHE A 3 37.46 -37.78 -52.37
CA PHE A 3 36.49 -37.51 -53.44
C PHE A 3 35.17 -37.14 -52.72
N ASP A 4 34.67 -35.91 -52.74
CA ASP A 4 34.09 -35.13 -53.83
C ASP A 4 32.75 -35.70 -54.34
N LYS A 5 31.62 -35.09 -53.92
CA LYS A 5 30.65 -34.40 -54.81
C LYS A 5 29.37 -33.89 -54.09
N PRO A 6 28.62 -32.93 -54.71
CA PRO A 6 27.86 -31.88 -54.04
C PRO A 6 26.31 -31.95 -54.17
N ARG A 7 25.65 -30.96 -53.57
CA ARG A 7 24.20 -30.67 -53.44
C ARG A 7 23.34 -30.77 -54.72
N PRO A 8 22.01 -30.89 -54.54
CA PRO A 8 21.06 -29.88 -55.08
C PRO A 8 20.02 -29.43 -54.02
N ARG A 9 19.87 -28.13 -53.73
CA ARG A 9 18.86 -27.16 -54.23
C ARG A 9 17.37 -27.52 -53.98
N ARG A 10 16.82 -26.80 -52.99
CA ARG A 10 15.51 -26.12 -52.87
C ARG A 10 14.29 -26.74 -53.58
N SER A 11 13.29 -27.10 -52.78
CA SER A 11 11.88 -26.89 -53.11
C SER A 11 11.17 -26.21 -51.94
N ASN A 12 10.30 -25.27 -52.30
CA ASN A 12 9.55 -24.38 -51.42
C ASN A 12 8.43 -25.14 -50.68
N LEU A 13 8.24 -24.84 -49.41
CA LEU A 13 6.94 -24.95 -48.75
C LEU A 13 6.77 -23.74 -47.83
N ALA A 14 5.86 -22.87 -48.27
CA ALA A 14 5.43 -21.68 -47.57
C ALA A 14 4.53 -22.05 -46.39
N TRP A 15 4.74 -21.40 -45.25
CA TRP A 15 3.72 -21.16 -44.24
C TRP A 15 3.70 -19.65 -43.94
N PRO A 16 2.51 -19.02 -43.88
CA PRO A 16 2.39 -17.57 -43.96
C PRO A 16 2.55 -16.89 -42.60
N GLY A 17 3.32 -15.80 -42.60
CA GLY A 17 3.00 -14.52 -41.96
C GLY A 17 2.73 -14.47 -40.46
N LEU A 18 3.78 -14.26 -39.67
CA LEU A 18 3.70 -13.52 -38.40
C LEU A 18 4.40 -12.18 -38.61
N ALA A 19 3.64 -11.17 -39.01
CA ALA A 19 4.07 -9.77 -39.03
C ALA A 19 2.89 -8.84 -38.73
N ALA A 20 3.15 -7.93 -37.78
CA ALA A 20 2.42 -6.71 -37.44
C ALA A 20 1.19 -6.88 -36.52
N PHE A 21 0.99 -6.11 -35.43
CA PHE A 21 1.41 -4.73 -35.14
C PHE A 21 1.68 -4.51 -33.64
N ALA A 22 2.77 -3.78 -33.37
CA ALA A 22 2.96 -2.98 -32.17
C ALA A 22 2.66 -1.50 -32.52
N ALA A 23 1.98 -0.79 -31.63
CA ALA A 23 1.95 0.68 -31.55
C ALA A 23 1.41 1.02 -30.14
N ILE A 24 2.27 1.29 -29.15
CA ILE A 24 2.90 2.57 -28.80
C ILE A 24 1.90 3.71 -28.55
N LEU A 25 1.80 3.99 -27.25
CA LEU A 25 1.33 5.18 -26.55
C LEU A 25 2.07 6.46 -27.04
N LEU A 26 1.34 7.53 -27.35
CA LEU A 26 1.90 8.88 -27.39
C LEU A 26 0.84 9.94 -27.05
N LEU A 27 1.08 10.71 -25.98
CA LEU A 27 0.42 11.98 -25.68
C LEU A 27 1.39 13.11 -26.04
N ALA A 28 0.97 14.08 -26.86
CA ALA A 28 1.27 15.51 -26.71
C ALA A 28 0.65 16.39 -27.82
N ALA A 29 -0.01 17.45 -27.36
CA ALA A 29 -0.32 18.76 -27.97
C ALA A 29 -0.16 18.97 -29.49
N GLY A 30 -1.29 19.23 -30.17
CA GLY A 30 -1.34 19.86 -31.49
C GLY A 30 -2.77 20.37 -31.79
N THR A 31 -2.90 21.65 -32.14
CA THR A 31 -4.17 22.32 -32.47
C THR A 31 -4.98 21.58 -33.55
N PRO A 32 -6.33 21.50 -33.48
CA PRO A 32 -7.11 20.79 -34.49
C PRO A 32 -7.33 21.67 -35.73
N GLY A 33 -6.80 21.23 -36.87
CA GLY A 33 -7.24 21.67 -38.19
C GLY A 33 -8.51 20.91 -38.61
N ARG A 34 -9.57 21.64 -38.98
CA ARG A 34 -10.86 21.11 -39.43
C ARG A 34 -10.74 20.48 -40.83
N ILE A 35 -10.91 19.16 -40.92
CA ILE A 35 -11.51 18.46 -42.06
C ILE A 35 -12.29 17.26 -41.50
N GLY A 36 -13.64 17.32 -41.50
CA GLY A 36 -14.53 16.16 -41.36
C GLY A 36 -14.17 15.08 -40.33
N ASP A 37 -13.94 15.44 -39.07
CA ASP A 37 -13.50 14.51 -38.03
C ASP A 37 -14.66 13.64 -37.50
N VAL A 38 -14.79 12.39 -37.96
CA VAL A 38 -15.25 11.32 -37.07
C VAL A 38 -14.05 10.98 -36.18
N ARG A 39 -13.91 11.68 -35.05
CA ARG A 39 -13.02 11.19 -34.00
C ARG A 39 -13.58 9.85 -33.55
N LEU A 40 -12.83 8.76 -33.74
CA LEU A 40 -13.01 7.56 -32.93
C LEU A 40 -12.84 8.02 -31.48
N ALA A 41 -13.95 8.16 -30.75
CA ALA A 41 -13.88 8.43 -29.32
C ALA A 41 -13.12 7.26 -28.69
N ALA A 42 -12.00 7.56 -28.03
CA ALA A 42 -11.33 6.56 -27.20
C ALA A 42 -12.31 6.09 -26.12
N ALA A 43 -12.24 4.81 -25.75
CA ALA A 43 -13.04 4.31 -24.64
C ALA A 43 -12.65 5.06 -23.36
N VAL A 44 -13.65 5.55 -22.64
CA VAL A 44 -13.52 6.21 -21.34
C VAL A 44 -14.24 5.38 -20.29
N ASP A 45 -13.91 5.61 -19.02
CA ASP A 45 -14.70 5.06 -17.92
C ASP A 45 -16.01 5.84 -17.78
N ILE A 46 -17.12 5.15 -17.99
CA ILE A 46 -18.47 5.71 -17.93
C ILE A 46 -18.89 5.91 -16.47
N THR A 47 -18.33 5.16 -15.51
CA THR A 47 -18.62 5.39 -14.09
C THR A 47 -17.99 6.68 -13.57
N ASP A 48 -16.95 7.20 -14.23
CA ASP A 48 -16.36 8.53 -13.98
C ASP A 48 -17.22 9.68 -14.54
N MET A 49 -18.25 9.38 -15.34
CA MET A 49 -19.14 10.41 -15.85
C MET A 49 -20.25 10.74 -14.83
N PRO A 50 -20.88 11.93 -14.93
CA PRO A 50 -22.07 12.23 -14.16
C PRO A 50 -23.14 11.14 -14.30
N GLY A 51 -23.68 10.71 -13.17
CA GLY A 51 -24.60 9.58 -13.09
C GLY A 51 -24.82 9.14 -11.65
N THR A 52 -25.77 8.23 -11.47
CA THR A 52 -26.20 7.75 -10.15
C THR A 52 -26.08 6.24 -10.10
N ILE A 53 -25.50 5.73 -9.01
CA ILE A 53 -25.48 4.29 -8.73
C ILE A 53 -26.54 3.94 -7.69
N THR A 54 -27.19 2.79 -7.89
CA THR A 54 -28.18 2.22 -6.98
C THR A 54 -27.99 0.71 -6.93
N ASP A 55 -28.47 0.09 -5.87
CA ASP A 55 -28.55 -1.37 -5.77
C ASP A 55 -29.97 -1.84 -5.50
N GLN A 56 -30.16 -3.16 -5.57
CA GLN A 56 -31.43 -3.81 -5.27
C GLN A 56 -31.89 -3.61 -3.82
N TRP A 57 -30.95 -3.39 -2.90
CA TRP A 57 -31.18 -3.44 -1.45
C TRP A 57 -31.23 -2.07 -0.78
N GLY A 58 -31.00 -0.97 -1.51
CA GLY A 58 -31.11 0.40 -1.00
C GLY A 58 -29.94 0.84 -0.12
N THR A 59 -28.73 0.33 -0.37
CA THR A 59 -27.51 0.58 0.42
C THR A 59 -26.77 1.84 -0.04
N ALA A 60 -27.45 2.99 -0.05
CA ALA A 60 -26.93 4.20 -0.70
C ALA A 60 -25.85 4.97 0.10
N THR A 61 -25.68 4.72 1.41
CA THR A 61 -24.72 5.46 2.26
C THR A 61 -24.08 4.58 3.33
N GLY A 62 -22.77 4.71 3.54
CA GLY A 62 -22.03 3.98 4.56
C GLY A 62 -20.57 3.74 4.18
N SER A 63 -19.84 3.01 5.03
CA SER A 63 -18.47 2.58 4.73
C SER A 63 -18.42 1.49 3.65
N GLU A 64 -19.53 0.77 3.44
CA GLU A 64 -19.62 -0.36 2.50
C GLU A 64 -20.82 -0.26 1.54
N SER A 65 -21.30 0.96 1.29
CA SER A 65 -22.45 1.25 0.41
C SER A 65 -22.14 1.07 -1.07
N VAL A 66 -23.18 1.07 -1.91
CA VAL A 66 -23.04 0.81 -3.36
C VAL A 66 -22.17 1.83 -4.10
N ASP A 67 -22.04 3.06 -3.60
CA ASP A 67 -21.13 4.08 -4.17
C ASP A 67 -19.66 3.63 -4.15
N LYS A 68 -19.28 2.76 -3.21
CA LYS A 68 -17.92 2.19 -3.13
C LYS A 68 -17.59 1.25 -4.26
N ALA A 69 -18.59 0.79 -5.02
CA ALA A 69 -18.33 0.03 -6.22
C ALA A 69 -17.85 0.89 -7.39
N ILE A 70 -17.90 2.23 -7.32
CA ILE A 70 -17.54 3.11 -8.45
C ILE A 70 -16.76 4.36 -8.02
N ASP A 71 -16.14 4.35 -6.84
CA ASP A 71 -15.46 5.52 -6.27
C ASP A 71 -13.97 5.58 -6.64
N ASN A 72 -13.56 4.82 -7.66
CA ASN A 72 -12.17 4.70 -8.11
C ASN A 72 -11.21 4.22 -7.01
N THR A 73 -11.75 3.64 -5.94
CA THR A 73 -11.01 3.17 -4.78
C THR A 73 -11.23 1.67 -4.62
N PRO A 74 -10.47 0.81 -5.32
CA PRO A 74 -10.64 -0.65 -5.27
C PRO A 74 -10.39 -1.26 -3.87
N TYR A 75 -9.91 -0.44 -2.93
CA TYR A 75 -9.62 -0.79 -1.54
C TYR A 75 -10.80 -0.58 -0.59
N ARG A 76 -11.83 0.13 -1.05
CA ARG A 76 -13.15 0.16 -0.41
C ARG A 76 -14.01 -0.92 -1.06
N LYS A 77 -15.19 -1.18 -0.52
CA LYS A 77 -16.06 -2.21 -1.07
C LYS A 77 -17.52 -1.88 -0.92
N TYR A 78 -18.32 -2.34 -1.86
CA TYR A 78 -19.74 -2.57 -1.67
C TYR A 78 -19.94 -3.92 -0.96
N PHE A 79 -20.85 -3.98 0.01
CA PHE A 79 -21.25 -5.22 0.68
C PHE A 79 -22.78 -5.36 0.79
N THR A 80 -23.26 -6.60 0.68
CA THR A 80 -24.66 -6.95 0.96
C THR A 80 -24.77 -8.36 1.55
N TYR A 81 -25.77 -8.55 2.40
CA TYR A 81 -26.14 -9.84 3.00
C TYR A 81 -26.87 -10.80 2.03
N SER A 82 -26.81 -10.53 0.72
CA SER A 82 -27.35 -11.39 -0.32
C SER A 82 -26.29 -11.72 -1.36
N GLY A 83 -26.07 -13.03 -1.62
CA GLY A 83 -25.13 -13.57 -2.61
C GLY A 83 -25.62 -13.46 -4.05
N ALA A 84 -26.77 -12.84 -4.25
CA ALA A 84 -27.30 -12.48 -5.56
C ALA A 84 -28.02 -11.13 -5.48
N GLY A 85 -28.01 -10.42 -6.59
CA GLY A 85 -28.68 -9.14 -6.70
C GLY A 85 -28.09 -8.28 -7.80
N TRP A 86 -28.59 -7.06 -7.93
CA TRP A 86 -28.08 -6.13 -8.92
C TRP A 86 -27.55 -4.84 -8.29
N ILE A 87 -26.50 -4.31 -8.92
CA ILE A 87 -26.11 -2.91 -8.86
C ILE A 87 -26.31 -2.28 -10.23
N GLN A 88 -26.67 -1.01 -10.27
CA GLN A 88 -27.06 -0.30 -11.48
C GLN A 88 -26.47 1.09 -11.50
N PHE A 89 -25.86 1.45 -12.62
CA PHE A 89 -25.44 2.80 -12.93
C PHE A 89 -26.37 3.42 -13.98
N GLU A 90 -27.00 4.54 -13.61
CA GLU A 90 -27.72 5.44 -14.52
C GLU A 90 -26.79 6.57 -14.95
N ALA A 91 -26.28 6.51 -16.17
CA ALA A 91 -25.48 7.57 -16.74
C ALA A 91 -26.35 8.80 -17.06
N ALA A 92 -25.82 10.00 -16.88
CA ALA A 92 -26.50 11.23 -17.29
C ALA A 92 -26.73 11.28 -18.81
N THR A 93 -25.77 10.73 -19.57
CA THR A 93 -25.80 10.65 -21.03
C THR A 93 -25.59 9.20 -21.47
N ALA A 94 -26.30 8.76 -22.51
CA ALA A 94 -26.14 7.42 -23.03
C ALA A 94 -24.71 7.16 -23.56
N ALA A 95 -24.25 5.91 -23.45
CA ALA A 95 -22.93 5.49 -23.90
C ALA A 95 -23.04 4.21 -24.75
N VAL A 96 -22.08 3.95 -25.63
CA VAL A 96 -21.89 2.63 -26.25
C VAL A 96 -20.78 1.92 -25.47
N VAL A 97 -21.17 0.98 -24.61
CA VAL A 97 -20.25 0.23 -23.75
C VAL A 97 -19.84 -1.06 -24.44
N THR A 98 -18.54 -1.36 -24.38
CA THR A 98 -17.93 -2.54 -25.02
C THR A 98 -17.13 -3.40 -24.05
N SER A 99 -16.86 -2.90 -22.84
CA SER A 99 -16.22 -3.68 -21.78
C SER A 99 -16.57 -3.16 -20.40
N TYR A 100 -16.32 -3.97 -19.39
CA TYR A 100 -16.39 -3.60 -17.98
C TYR A 100 -15.30 -4.35 -17.21
N SER A 101 -14.94 -3.88 -16.02
CA SER A 101 -14.08 -4.62 -15.11
C SER A 101 -14.72 -4.77 -13.73
N LEU A 102 -14.35 -5.83 -13.05
CA LEU A 102 -14.71 -6.09 -11.65
C LEU A 102 -13.44 -6.31 -10.85
N THR A 103 -13.38 -5.71 -9.67
CA THR A 103 -12.30 -5.90 -8.70
C THR A 103 -12.82 -6.63 -7.46
N SER A 104 -12.16 -7.72 -7.06
CA SER A 104 -12.49 -8.42 -5.79
C SER A 104 -12.25 -7.52 -4.58
N ALA A 105 -12.93 -7.78 -3.47
CA ALA A 105 -12.76 -6.98 -2.24
C ALA A 105 -11.74 -7.62 -1.27
N ASN A 106 -11.60 -7.02 -0.08
CA ASN A 106 -10.53 -7.30 0.87
C ASN A 106 -10.81 -8.39 1.91
N ASP A 107 -12.07 -8.79 2.10
CA ASP A 107 -12.51 -9.53 3.29
C ASP A 107 -12.55 -11.05 3.04
N TRP A 108 -13.64 -11.58 2.47
CA TRP A 108 -13.78 -13.03 2.22
C TRP A 108 -13.96 -13.37 0.74
N PRO A 109 -13.01 -14.09 0.11
CA PRO A 109 -13.08 -14.43 -1.31
C PRO A 109 -14.37 -15.16 -1.75
N ASP A 110 -14.98 -15.94 -0.85
CA ASP A 110 -16.24 -16.66 -1.14
C ASP A 110 -17.43 -15.72 -1.40
N ARG A 111 -17.32 -14.44 -1.04
CA ARG A 111 -18.32 -13.39 -1.27
C ARG A 111 -18.13 -12.68 -2.61
N ASP A 112 -17.00 -12.87 -3.29
CA ASP A 112 -16.77 -12.21 -4.57
C ASP A 112 -17.72 -12.75 -5.66
N PRO A 113 -18.11 -11.93 -6.66
CA PRO A 113 -19.01 -12.38 -7.72
C PRO A 113 -18.37 -13.51 -8.54
N ARG A 114 -19.12 -14.60 -8.74
CA ARG A 114 -18.68 -15.76 -9.54
C ARG A 114 -19.40 -15.86 -10.88
N SER A 115 -20.68 -15.49 -10.88
CA SER A 115 -21.52 -15.52 -12.09
C SER A 115 -22.47 -14.34 -12.10
N TRP A 116 -22.67 -13.74 -13.28
CA TRP A 116 -23.51 -12.56 -13.45
C TRP A 116 -23.97 -12.39 -14.89
N VAL A 117 -24.96 -11.51 -15.05
CA VAL A 117 -25.37 -10.96 -16.34
C VAL A 117 -25.10 -9.45 -16.29
N PHE A 118 -24.31 -8.95 -17.25
CA PHE A 118 -24.16 -7.53 -17.49
C PHE A 118 -25.21 -7.12 -18.53
N GLU A 119 -26.12 -6.24 -18.14
CA GLU A 119 -27.30 -5.87 -18.92
C GLU A 119 -27.45 -4.36 -19.01
N ALA A 120 -28.14 -3.88 -20.04
CA ALA A 120 -28.37 -2.46 -20.27
C ALA A 120 -29.81 -2.14 -20.64
N SER A 121 -30.20 -0.88 -20.44
CA SER A 121 -31.55 -0.40 -20.75
C SER A 121 -31.54 1.06 -21.21
N THR A 122 -32.53 1.40 -22.04
CA THR A 122 -32.84 2.80 -22.40
C THR A 122 -33.88 3.40 -21.46
N THR A 123 -34.70 2.57 -20.78
CA THR A 123 -35.83 3.00 -19.94
C THR A 123 -35.63 2.71 -18.45
N GLY A 124 -34.66 1.87 -18.09
CA GLY A 124 -34.43 1.38 -16.72
C GLY A 124 -35.36 0.23 -16.31
N THR A 125 -36.35 -0.12 -17.14
CA THR A 125 -37.36 -1.15 -16.83
C THR A 125 -37.22 -2.42 -17.65
N THR A 126 -36.88 -2.30 -18.94
CA THR A 126 -36.65 -3.44 -19.84
C THR A 126 -35.16 -3.60 -20.11
N TRP A 127 -34.62 -4.77 -19.80
CA TRP A 127 -33.18 -5.02 -19.80
C TRP A 127 -32.77 -5.93 -20.97
N THR A 128 -31.73 -5.52 -21.68
CA THR A 128 -31.06 -6.29 -22.72
C THR A 128 -29.77 -6.88 -22.16
N PRO A 129 -29.62 -8.21 -22.09
CA PRO A 129 -28.33 -8.82 -21.73
C PRO A 129 -27.26 -8.46 -22.77
N LEU A 130 -26.13 -7.94 -22.32
CA LEU A 130 -24.98 -7.60 -23.17
C LEU A 130 -23.85 -8.62 -23.02
N ASP A 131 -23.66 -9.16 -21.82
CA ASP A 131 -22.66 -10.19 -21.54
C ASP A 131 -23.14 -11.12 -20.40
N THR A 132 -22.70 -12.37 -20.42
CA THR A 132 -22.99 -13.36 -19.37
C THR A 132 -21.72 -14.11 -19.01
N ARG A 133 -21.37 -14.10 -17.73
CA ARG A 133 -20.19 -14.78 -17.20
C ARG A 133 -20.58 -15.78 -16.14
N THR A 134 -19.90 -16.91 -16.15
CA THR A 134 -20.07 -17.98 -15.16
C THR A 134 -18.72 -18.47 -14.68
N ASN A 135 -18.67 -18.96 -13.44
CA ASN A 135 -17.48 -19.58 -12.84
C ASN A 135 -16.20 -18.75 -12.93
N GLN A 136 -16.32 -17.43 -12.80
CA GLN A 136 -15.17 -16.54 -12.74
C GLN A 136 -14.49 -16.63 -11.36
N THR A 137 -13.19 -16.35 -11.33
CA THR A 137 -12.35 -16.39 -10.13
C THR A 137 -11.42 -15.19 -10.09
N PHE A 138 -11.06 -14.76 -8.88
CA PHE A 138 -10.05 -13.73 -8.63
C PHE A 138 -8.85 -14.40 -7.95
N ILE A 139 -7.64 -14.17 -8.47
CA ILE A 139 -6.43 -14.87 -7.99
C ILE A 139 -6.04 -14.38 -6.58
N THR A 140 -6.29 -13.10 -6.30
CA THR A 140 -6.01 -12.42 -5.04
C THR A 140 -7.13 -11.44 -4.70
N GLY A 141 -7.15 -10.94 -3.45
CA GLY A 141 -7.96 -9.78 -3.08
C GLY A 141 -7.49 -8.53 -3.83
N PHE A 142 -8.43 -7.65 -4.19
CA PHE A 142 -8.22 -6.48 -5.05
C PHE A 142 -7.76 -6.78 -6.48
N HIS A 143 -7.96 -8.02 -6.95
CA HIS A 143 -7.63 -8.38 -8.31
C HIS A 143 -8.72 -7.89 -9.27
N THR A 144 -8.32 -7.21 -10.35
CA THR A 144 -9.23 -6.71 -11.38
C THR A 144 -9.26 -7.61 -12.59
N ASN A 145 -10.43 -8.16 -12.89
CA ASN A 145 -10.70 -8.84 -14.15
C ASN A 145 -11.43 -7.91 -15.13
N THR A 146 -11.02 -7.89 -16.39
CA THR A 146 -11.66 -7.10 -17.45
C THR A 146 -12.37 -8.01 -18.46
N TYR A 147 -13.60 -7.65 -18.81
CA TYR A 147 -14.49 -8.41 -19.68
C TYR A 147 -14.89 -7.57 -20.88
N SER A 148 -14.61 -8.04 -22.09
CA SER A 148 -14.98 -7.37 -23.34
C SER A 148 -16.07 -8.13 -24.08
N PHE A 149 -16.94 -7.39 -24.77
CA PHE A 149 -18.04 -7.90 -25.58
C PHE A 149 -18.33 -6.96 -26.75
N SER A 150 -19.09 -7.43 -27.74
CA SER A 150 -19.49 -6.62 -28.90
C SER A 150 -20.81 -5.90 -28.63
N ASN A 151 -20.84 -4.59 -28.79
CA ASN A 151 -22.07 -3.80 -28.72
C ASN A 151 -21.90 -2.52 -29.54
N THR A 152 -22.97 -2.14 -30.24
CA THR A 152 -23.05 -0.91 -31.04
C THR A 152 -24.19 0.00 -30.61
N ALA A 153 -25.09 -0.49 -29.76
CA ALA A 153 -26.22 0.27 -29.25
C ALA A 153 -25.81 1.09 -28.02
N SER A 154 -26.33 2.32 -27.94
CA SER A 154 -26.11 3.18 -26.79
C SER A 154 -27.21 3.02 -25.75
N TYR A 155 -26.85 2.98 -24.47
CA TYR A 155 -27.78 2.84 -23.36
C TYR A 155 -27.51 3.87 -22.26
N ARG A 156 -28.54 4.18 -21.48
CA ARG A 156 -28.44 5.10 -20.34
C ARG A 156 -28.26 4.37 -19.01
N TYR A 157 -28.80 3.15 -18.93
CA TYR A 157 -28.76 2.32 -17.73
C TYR A 157 -27.89 1.10 -17.99
N TYR A 158 -27.00 0.82 -17.06
CA TYR A 158 -26.18 -0.40 -17.02
C TYR A 158 -26.36 -1.09 -15.69
N ARG A 159 -26.40 -2.41 -15.70
CA ARG A 159 -26.65 -3.21 -14.50
C ARG A 159 -25.76 -4.43 -14.49
N LEU A 160 -25.06 -4.62 -13.39
CA LEU A 160 -24.40 -5.86 -13.05
C LEU A 160 -25.34 -6.66 -12.16
N ARG A 161 -25.96 -7.70 -12.71
CA ARG A 161 -26.83 -8.61 -11.96
C ARG A 161 -26.08 -9.88 -11.63
N VAL A 162 -25.53 -9.92 -10.41
CA VAL A 162 -24.85 -11.09 -9.86
C VAL A 162 -25.87 -12.17 -9.55
N THR A 163 -25.65 -13.35 -10.12
CA THR A 163 -26.51 -14.53 -9.97
C THR A 163 -25.92 -15.56 -9.00
N ALA A 164 -24.61 -15.51 -8.76
CA ALA A 164 -23.93 -16.33 -7.76
C ALA A 164 -22.59 -15.70 -7.36
N THR A 165 -22.22 -15.86 -6.10
CA THR A 165 -20.90 -15.60 -5.53
C THR A 165 -20.05 -16.87 -5.50
N ASN A 166 -18.82 -16.77 -4.99
CA ASN A 166 -17.88 -17.89 -4.92
C ASN A 166 -18.12 -18.88 -3.77
N GLY A 167 -19.34 -18.92 -3.20
CA GLY A 167 -19.73 -19.91 -2.19
C GLY A 167 -20.48 -19.33 -0.99
N SER A 168 -20.43 -18.02 -0.78
CA SER A 168 -21.10 -17.33 0.34
C SER A 168 -22.55 -16.97 0.02
N THR A 169 -23.39 -16.85 1.05
CA THR A 169 -24.73 -16.24 0.94
C THR A 169 -24.70 -14.72 0.93
N ASN A 170 -23.52 -14.09 1.06
CA ASN A 170 -23.31 -12.65 1.03
C ASN A 170 -22.50 -12.29 -0.22
N MET A 171 -22.55 -11.03 -0.65
CA MET A 171 -21.79 -10.52 -1.79
C MET A 171 -20.97 -9.29 -1.41
N GLN A 172 -19.79 -9.17 -2.00
CA GLN A 172 -18.95 -7.98 -1.94
C GLN A 172 -18.41 -7.62 -3.33
N LEU A 173 -17.99 -6.37 -3.53
CA LEU A 173 -17.31 -5.92 -4.74
C LEU A 173 -16.41 -4.74 -4.42
N GLY A 174 -15.14 -4.80 -4.81
CA GLY A 174 -14.17 -3.73 -4.57
C GLY A 174 -14.38 -2.54 -5.52
N GLU A 175 -14.53 -2.82 -6.82
CA GLU A 175 -14.74 -1.78 -7.84
C GLU A 175 -15.44 -2.38 -9.07
N TRP A 176 -16.23 -1.58 -9.75
CA TRP A 176 -16.89 -1.83 -11.02
C TRP A 176 -16.66 -0.65 -11.95
N LYS A 177 -15.99 -0.90 -13.06
CA LYS A 177 -15.77 0.13 -14.10
C LYS A 177 -16.45 -0.26 -15.38
N ILE A 178 -16.98 0.72 -16.09
CA ILE A 178 -17.77 0.49 -17.32
C ILE A 178 -17.10 1.27 -18.44
N PHE A 179 -16.54 0.58 -19.43
CA PHE A 179 -15.77 1.25 -20.49
C PHE A 179 -16.52 1.32 -21.82
N GLY A 180 -16.54 2.51 -22.40
CA GLY A 180 -17.27 2.75 -23.64
C GLY A 180 -17.03 4.12 -24.25
N THR A 181 -17.80 4.43 -25.27
CA THR A 181 -17.79 5.75 -25.91
C THR A 181 -19.07 6.51 -25.56
N THR A 182 -18.96 7.82 -25.33
CA THR A 182 -20.10 8.69 -25.05
C THR A 182 -19.85 10.06 -25.64
N THR A 183 -20.92 10.83 -25.87
CA THR A 183 -20.84 12.25 -26.22
C THR A 183 -20.71 13.14 -24.99
N ALA A 184 -20.84 12.58 -23.78
CA ALA A 184 -20.61 13.32 -22.55
C ALA A 184 -19.15 13.73 -22.40
N THR A 185 -18.96 14.86 -21.72
CA THR A 185 -17.66 15.31 -21.23
C THR A 185 -17.65 15.19 -19.72
N THR A 186 -16.57 14.69 -19.12
CA THR A 186 -16.37 14.78 -17.68
C THR A 186 -16.36 16.27 -17.28
N PRO A 187 -17.07 16.67 -16.22
CA PRO A 187 -16.96 18.04 -15.72
C PRO A 187 -15.65 18.21 -14.94
N ALA A 188 -15.24 19.46 -14.70
CA ALA A 188 -14.15 19.72 -13.78
C ALA A 188 -14.52 19.20 -12.37
N PRO A 189 -13.57 18.66 -11.59
CA PRO A 189 -13.86 18.20 -10.24
C PRO A 189 -14.35 19.30 -9.30
N ALA A 190 -15.16 18.94 -8.31
CA ALA A 190 -15.48 19.84 -7.21
C ALA A 190 -14.23 20.06 -6.33
N ALA A 191 -14.14 21.25 -5.72
CA ALA A 191 -13.08 21.49 -4.73
C ALA A 191 -13.30 20.57 -3.51
N PRO A 192 -12.23 20.10 -2.85
CA PRO A 192 -12.34 19.42 -1.56
C PRO A 192 -13.14 20.22 -0.54
N SER A 193 -13.63 19.54 0.49
CA SER A 193 -14.26 20.19 1.64
C SER A 193 -13.63 19.66 2.93
N GLY A 194 -13.95 20.27 4.08
CA GLY A 194 -13.43 19.81 5.38
C GLY A 194 -11.91 19.76 5.49
N PHE A 195 -11.18 20.62 4.77
CA PHE A 195 -9.72 20.60 4.75
C PHE A 195 -9.13 21.05 6.10
N THR A 196 -8.43 20.15 6.77
CA THR A 196 -7.78 20.39 8.07
C THR A 196 -6.31 20.01 8.04
N ALA A 197 -5.53 20.67 8.89
CA ALA A 197 -4.13 20.39 9.10
C ALA A 197 -3.86 20.24 10.61
N THR A 198 -3.40 19.05 11.01
CA THR A 198 -3.16 18.68 12.41
C THR A 198 -1.67 18.50 12.66
N PRO A 199 -1.05 19.30 13.55
CA PRO A 199 0.40 19.26 13.78
C PRO A 199 0.83 18.12 14.72
N GLY A 200 1.95 17.47 14.39
CA GLY A 200 2.85 16.76 15.30
C GLY A 200 4.13 17.57 15.57
N SER A 201 5.22 16.94 16.02
CA SER A 201 6.51 17.60 16.26
C SER A 201 7.27 17.96 14.97
N ASP A 202 7.23 17.05 14.01
CA ASP A 202 7.99 17.08 12.76
C ASP A 202 7.16 16.57 11.59
N VAL A 203 5.84 16.56 11.77
CA VAL A 203 4.85 16.13 10.79
C VAL A 203 3.62 17.00 10.88
N ILE A 204 2.95 17.19 9.75
CA ILE A 204 1.61 17.77 9.70
C ILE A 204 0.73 16.81 8.90
N ARG A 205 -0.32 16.28 9.53
CA ARG A 205 -1.35 15.47 8.86
C ARG A 205 -2.39 16.39 8.24
N LEU A 206 -2.57 16.26 6.94
CA LEU A 206 -3.59 16.93 6.16
C LEU A 206 -4.73 15.95 5.88
N THR A 207 -5.97 16.38 6.05
CA THR A 207 -7.16 15.59 5.70
C THR A 207 -8.19 16.46 5.00
N TRP A 208 -8.93 15.90 4.05
CA TRP A 208 -10.03 16.56 3.35
C TRP A 208 -11.09 15.54 2.95
N THR A 209 -12.28 16.04 2.61
CA THR A 209 -13.33 15.25 1.98
C THR A 209 -13.19 15.34 0.47
N ASP A 210 -13.13 14.17 -0.15
CA ASP A 210 -13.27 14.00 -1.58
C ASP A 210 -14.74 14.16 -1.99
N ASN A 211 -14.99 15.03 -2.96
CA ASN A 211 -16.35 15.45 -3.36
C ASN A 211 -16.68 15.03 -4.78
N THR A 212 -15.80 14.28 -5.43
CA THR A 212 -15.93 13.89 -6.83
C THR A 212 -15.35 12.48 -6.99
N ARG A 213 -15.64 11.79 -8.10
CA ARG A 213 -15.08 10.46 -8.39
C ARG A 213 -14.31 10.41 -9.71
N TRP A 214 -14.11 11.56 -10.34
CA TRP A 214 -13.56 11.71 -11.69
C TRP A 214 -12.41 12.70 -11.74
N GLU A 215 -11.91 13.10 -10.58
CA GLU A 215 -10.57 13.62 -10.41
C GLU A 215 -9.55 12.52 -10.68
N THR A 216 -8.49 12.88 -11.37
CA THR A 216 -7.38 11.98 -11.65
C THR A 216 -6.28 12.11 -10.61
N ALA A 217 -6.26 13.22 -9.86
CA ALA A 217 -5.25 13.50 -8.86
C ALA A 217 -5.67 14.58 -7.86
N TYR A 218 -4.96 14.63 -6.73
CA TYR A 218 -4.94 15.74 -5.79
C TYR A 218 -3.58 16.43 -5.81
N ARG A 219 -3.55 17.76 -5.97
CA ARG A 219 -2.32 18.56 -5.83
C ARG A 219 -2.28 19.22 -4.45
N VAL A 220 -1.17 19.00 -3.74
CA VAL A 220 -0.92 19.58 -2.42
C VAL A 220 0.27 20.54 -2.50
N GLU A 221 0.11 21.73 -1.94
CA GLU A 221 1.16 22.73 -1.85
C GLU A 221 1.27 23.30 -0.44
N ARG A 222 2.46 23.84 -0.14
CA ARG A 222 2.80 24.43 1.15
C ARG A 222 3.41 25.80 0.99
N SER A 223 3.18 26.66 1.96
CA SER A 223 3.84 27.95 2.11
C SER A 223 4.29 28.18 3.55
N THR A 224 5.33 28.97 3.76
CA THR A 224 5.76 29.47 5.09
C THR A 224 5.34 30.92 5.33
N ASN A 225 4.82 31.61 4.32
CA ASN A 225 4.44 33.02 4.39
C ASN A 225 3.01 33.30 3.87
N GLY A 226 2.28 32.26 3.44
CA GLY A 226 0.93 32.34 2.92
C GLY A 226 0.82 32.87 1.47
N THR A 227 1.92 33.33 0.88
CA THR A 227 1.91 33.98 -0.45
C THR A 227 2.71 33.21 -1.49
N THR A 228 3.86 32.65 -1.12
CA THR A 228 4.74 31.89 -2.00
C THR A 228 4.53 30.40 -1.76
N TRP A 229 4.05 29.69 -2.78
CA TRP A 229 3.65 28.29 -2.67
C TRP A 229 4.67 27.38 -3.35
N SER A 230 4.98 26.27 -2.69
CA SER A 230 5.83 25.20 -3.20
C SER A 230 5.02 23.92 -3.34
N ALA A 231 5.21 23.19 -4.45
CA ALA A 231 4.63 21.88 -4.64
C ALA A 231 5.16 20.88 -3.61
N LEU A 232 4.25 20.13 -2.97
CA LEU A 232 4.61 19.01 -2.10
C LEU A 232 4.36 17.67 -2.77
N ALA A 233 3.15 17.46 -3.28
CA ALA A 233 2.75 16.18 -3.83
C ALA A 233 1.70 16.31 -4.93
N VAL A 234 1.71 15.32 -5.83
CA VAL A 234 0.59 14.96 -6.69
C VAL A 234 0.19 13.55 -6.26
N LEU A 235 -1.00 13.45 -5.67
CA LEU A 235 -1.53 12.22 -5.10
C LEU A 235 -2.57 11.63 -6.07
N PRO A 236 -2.79 10.31 -6.07
CA PRO A 236 -3.86 9.69 -6.85
C PRO A 236 -5.24 10.31 -6.58
N GLY A 237 -6.18 10.17 -7.52
CA GLY A 237 -7.60 10.45 -7.28
C GLY A 237 -8.14 9.69 -6.06
N SER A 238 -9.26 10.13 -5.51
CA SER A 238 -9.88 9.58 -4.30
C SER A 238 -9.05 9.65 -3.00
N THR A 239 -7.82 10.20 -3.04
CA THR A 239 -7.00 10.41 -1.83
C THR A 239 -7.66 11.46 -0.92
N THR A 240 -7.73 11.17 0.38
CA THR A 240 -8.36 12.03 1.40
C THR A 240 -7.42 12.50 2.49
N GLN A 241 -6.17 12.01 2.50
CA GLN A 241 -5.15 12.47 3.45
C GLN A 241 -3.74 12.54 2.88
N TYR A 242 -2.89 13.32 3.55
CA TYR A 242 -1.47 13.41 3.26
C TYR A 242 -0.68 13.76 4.52
N PHE A 243 0.46 13.12 4.73
CA PHE A 243 1.38 13.48 5.81
C PHE A 243 2.56 14.26 5.23
N ASN A 244 2.70 15.54 5.60
CA ASN A 244 3.89 16.32 5.30
C ASN A 244 4.93 16.07 6.39
N LEU A 245 5.93 15.25 6.07
CA LEU A 245 6.90 14.68 7.01
C LEU A 245 8.18 15.51 7.12
N LYS A 246 9.02 15.15 8.12
CA LYS A 246 10.37 15.68 8.33
C LYS A 246 10.44 17.20 8.41
N LEU A 247 9.45 17.80 9.07
CA LEU A 247 9.35 19.26 9.23
C LEU A 247 10.21 19.74 10.40
N PRO A 248 10.85 20.92 10.26
CA PRO A 248 11.40 21.64 11.40
C PRO A 248 10.33 21.90 12.47
N ALA A 249 10.71 21.72 13.73
CA ALA A 249 9.89 22.04 14.89
C ALA A 249 9.60 23.55 14.99
N SER A 250 8.56 23.92 15.74
CA SER A 250 8.17 25.32 16.00
C SER A 250 8.05 26.19 14.73
N THR A 251 7.67 25.60 13.60
CA THR A 251 7.61 26.29 12.30
C THR A 251 6.18 26.34 11.79
N HIS A 252 5.74 27.54 11.40
CA HIS A 252 4.40 27.79 10.89
C HIS A 252 4.30 27.49 9.39
N TYR A 253 3.22 26.81 8.99
CA TYR A 253 2.94 26.46 7.61
C TYR A 253 1.49 26.74 7.22
N TYR A 254 1.33 27.08 5.95
CA TYR A 254 0.06 27.16 5.24
C TYR A 254 0.00 26.01 4.24
N TYR A 255 -1.18 25.43 4.06
CA TYR A 255 -1.40 24.39 3.05
C TYR A 255 -2.55 24.74 2.13
N ARG A 256 -2.46 24.25 0.90
CA ARG A 256 -3.60 24.23 -0.01
C ARG A 256 -3.68 22.94 -0.78
N VAL A 257 -4.90 22.52 -1.07
CA VAL A 257 -5.21 21.32 -1.84
C VAL A 257 -6.25 21.64 -2.91
N ARG A 258 -6.15 20.96 -4.06
CA ARG A 258 -7.18 20.96 -5.10
C ARG A 258 -7.27 19.58 -5.76
N ALA A 259 -8.46 19.21 -6.21
CA ALA A 259 -8.68 18.13 -7.16
C ALA A 259 -8.30 18.59 -8.58
N GLU A 260 -7.65 17.71 -9.34
CA GLU A 260 -7.26 17.86 -10.75
C GLU A 260 -7.96 16.79 -11.59
N GLY A 261 -8.50 17.16 -12.75
CA GLY A 261 -9.15 16.22 -13.66
C GLY A 261 -8.93 16.60 -15.12
N VAL A 262 -9.37 15.72 -16.03
CA VAL A 262 -9.16 15.88 -17.48
C VAL A 262 -9.77 17.18 -18.02
N ALA A 263 -10.92 17.60 -17.48
CA ALA A 263 -11.64 18.80 -17.90
C ALA A 263 -11.16 20.09 -17.21
N GLY A 264 -10.16 20.01 -16.34
CA GLY A 264 -9.62 21.14 -15.59
C GLY A 264 -9.49 20.84 -14.10
N ASN A 265 -9.13 21.87 -13.35
CA ASN A 265 -8.88 21.78 -11.91
C ASN A 265 -10.02 22.44 -11.13
N SER A 266 -10.27 21.92 -9.94
CA SER A 266 -11.10 22.59 -8.95
C SER A 266 -10.41 23.86 -8.41
N ALA A 267 -11.17 24.68 -7.67
CA ALA A 267 -10.60 25.77 -6.89
C ALA A 267 -9.69 25.25 -5.78
N TRP A 268 -8.68 26.05 -5.40
CA TRP A 268 -7.87 25.76 -4.22
C TRP A 268 -8.68 25.92 -2.94
N VAL A 269 -8.48 24.99 -2.01
CA VAL A 269 -8.90 25.12 -0.62
C VAL A 269 -7.66 25.30 0.23
N THR A 270 -7.66 26.31 1.10
CA THR A 270 -6.50 26.68 1.91
C THR A 270 -6.84 26.56 3.38
N VAL A 271 -5.89 26.08 4.17
CA VAL A 271 -5.93 26.11 5.63
C VAL A 271 -4.70 26.85 6.15
N ASP A 272 -4.95 27.76 7.09
CA ASP A 272 -3.96 28.55 7.80
C ASP A 272 -4.12 28.26 9.29
N ASN A 273 -3.46 27.23 9.80
CA ASN A 273 -3.45 26.96 11.25
C ASN A 273 -2.47 25.85 11.66
N THR A 274 -1.18 25.92 11.32
CA THR A 274 -0.30 24.80 11.70
C THR A 274 1.14 25.17 11.98
N THR A 275 1.43 25.36 13.27
CA THR A 275 2.81 25.37 13.79
C THR A 275 3.14 23.97 14.28
N THR A 276 4.24 23.39 13.78
CA THR A 276 4.78 22.14 14.34
C THR A 276 5.12 22.31 15.82
N SER A 277 4.89 21.27 16.63
CA SER A 277 5.15 21.33 18.06
C SER A 277 6.64 21.55 18.35
N ALA A 278 6.95 22.21 19.47
CA ALA A 278 8.31 22.46 19.91
C ALA A 278 8.99 21.18 20.47
N THR A 279 10.12 21.37 21.17
CA THR A 279 10.84 20.32 21.91
C THR A 279 9.89 19.34 22.62
N PRO A 280 10.19 18.02 22.64
CA PRO A 280 9.37 16.99 23.29
C PRO A 280 8.83 17.45 24.65
N ALA A 281 7.54 17.30 24.93
CA ALA A 281 6.93 17.84 26.15
C ALA A 281 7.58 17.24 27.42
N THR A 282 7.67 18.00 28.51
CA THR A 282 8.19 17.48 29.80
C THR A 282 7.33 16.36 30.38
N SER A 283 6.05 16.36 30.03
CA SER A 283 5.09 15.31 30.34
C SER A 283 4.20 15.02 29.15
N TRP A 284 3.77 13.78 29.01
CA TRP A 284 2.90 13.31 27.94
C TRP A 284 1.97 12.25 28.49
N THR A 285 0.68 12.34 28.19
CA THR A 285 -0.27 11.29 28.58
C THR A 285 -0.29 10.22 27.50
N GLU A 286 -0.01 8.99 27.89
CA GLU A 286 -0.22 7.82 27.08
C GLU A 286 -1.72 7.54 26.95
N THR A 287 -2.18 7.33 25.71
CA THR A 287 -3.60 7.11 25.41
C THR A 287 -3.84 5.85 24.59
N TRP A 288 -2.81 5.04 24.32
CA TRP A 288 -2.92 3.77 23.60
C TRP A 288 -3.05 2.56 24.54
N HIS A 289 -2.74 2.72 25.84
CA HIS A 289 -3.07 1.76 26.88
C HIS A 289 -4.00 2.38 27.94
N ALA A 290 -4.86 1.54 28.52
CA ALA A 290 -5.74 1.90 29.62
C ALA A 290 -5.27 1.18 30.89
N PRO A 291 -5.14 1.86 32.04
CA PRO A 291 -5.45 3.28 32.27
C PRO A 291 -4.43 4.23 31.63
N ASN A 292 -4.86 5.44 31.27
CA ASN A 292 -3.95 6.46 30.74
C ASN A 292 -2.92 6.87 31.81
N GLU A 293 -1.64 6.80 31.46
CA GLU A 293 -0.53 7.12 32.35
C GLU A 293 0.17 8.42 31.93
N VAL A 294 0.66 9.19 32.92
CA VAL A 294 1.36 10.45 32.66
C VAL A 294 2.86 10.18 32.66
N LEU A 295 3.41 10.07 31.46
CA LEU A 295 4.81 9.86 31.21
C LEU A 295 5.62 11.12 31.53
N THR A 296 6.79 10.95 32.13
CA THR A 296 7.73 12.05 32.42
C THR A 296 8.97 11.93 31.57
N ARG A 297 9.35 13.01 30.87
CA ARG A 297 10.53 13.02 30.01
C ARG A 297 11.82 12.91 30.84
N TYR A 298 12.60 11.87 30.61
CA TYR A 298 13.94 11.68 31.18
C TYR A 298 15.03 12.40 30.38
N TYR A 299 14.99 12.26 29.06
CA TYR A 299 16.02 12.79 28.15
C TYR A 299 15.41 13.12 26.80
N TYR A 300 16.03 14.04 26.07
CA TYR A 300 15.78 14.17 24.63
C TYR A 300 16.94 14.89 23.93
N ASP A 301 17.07 14.63 22.63
CA ASP A 301 17.91 15.39 21.71
C ASP A 301 17.28 15.44 20.31
N ALA A 302 18.07 15.57 19.25
CA ALA A 302 17.59 15.55 17.88
C ALA A 302 17.06 14.18 17.44
N ASN A 303 17.60 13.08 17.99
CA ASN A 303 17.44 11.72 17.50
C ASN A 303 16.46 10.91 18.36
N ILE A 304 16.49 11.07 19.68
CA ILE A 304 15.59 10.34 20.59
C ILE A 304 14.94 11.26 21.64
N ALA A 305 13.81 10.82 22.19
CA ALA A 305 13.28 11.28 23.47
C ALA A 305 12.92 10.08 24.33
N VAL A 306 13.43 10.05 25.56
CA VAL A 306 13.17 8.97 26.52
C VAL A 306 12.19 9.46 27.57
N TYR A 307 11.11 8.72 27.75
CA TYR A 307 10.05 8.94 28.71
C TYR A 307 10.01 7.80 29.72
N ARG A 308 9.57 8.14 30.93
CA ARG A 308 9.44 7.22 32.05
C ARG A 308 7.99 7.10 32.43
N ASP A 309 7.56 5.85 32.59
CA ASP A 309 6.32 5.50 33.26
C ASP A 309 6.37 5.93 34.74
N PRO A 310 5.23 6.35 35.35
CA PRO A 310 5.15 6.67 36.78
C PRO A 310 5.53 5.51 37.72
N GLY A 311 5.32 4.25 37.32
CA GLY A 311 5.63 3.03 38.06
C GLY A 311 7.08 2.54 37.93
N LEU A 312 7.90 3.16 37.08
CA LEU A 312 9.28 2.74 36.84
C LEU A 312 10.19 2.96 38.06
N ALA A 313 10.63 1.85 38.68
CA ALA A 313 11.48 1.90 39.86
C ALA A 313 12.89 2.43 39.56
N SER A 314 13.44 2.10 38.39
CA SER A 314 14.77 2.58 37.99
C SER A 314 14.77 4.10 37.78
N THR A 315 15.72 4.79 38.42
CA THR A 315 15.90 6.24 38.32
C THR A 315 17.02 6.65 37.38
N ASP A 316 17.91 5.71 37.02
CA ASP A 316 19.01 5.92 36.09
C ASP A 316 18.80 5.07 34.84
N LEU A 317 18.47 5.75 33.75
CA LEU A 317 18.30 5.16 32.42
C LEU A 317 19.45 5.53 31.48
N THR A 318 20.60 5.94 32.02
CA THR A 318 21.72 6.44 31.20
C THR A 318 22.19 5.41 30.18
N TRP A 319 22.40 4.16 30.61
CA TRP A 319 22.83 3.10 29.70
C TRP A 319 21.79 2.81 28.61
N ALA A 320 20.50 2.70 28.98
CA ALA A 320 19.41 2.38 28.05
C ALA A 320 19.23 3.51 27.03
N LYS A 321 19.28 4.76 27.49
CA LYS A 321 19.25 5.95 26.64
C LYS A 321 20.43 6.01 25.68
N ASP A 322 21.66 5.76 26.15
CA ASP A 322 22.86 5.80 25.29
C ASP A 322 22.85 4.66 24.27
N TYR A 323 22.41 3.47 24.69
CA TYR A 323 22.23 2.32 23.81
C TYR A 323 21.16 2.59 22.74
N ALA A 324 19.97 3.03 23.15
CA ALA A 324 18.88 3.32 22.23
C ALA A 324 19.29 4.38 21.19
N LYS A 325 19.96 5.44 21.65
CA LYS A 325 20.50 6.47 20.75
C LYS A 325 21.47 5.88 19.73
N GLN A 326 22.41 5.04 20.16
CA GLN A 326 23.40 4.42 19.28
C GLN A 326 22.75 3.58 18.18
N ILE A 327 21.76 2.75 18.54
CA ILE A 327 21.04 1.91 17.58
C ILE A 327 20.21 2.80 16.64
N TRP A 328 19.48 3.78 17.16
CA TRP A 328 18.64 4.65 16.34
C TRP A 328 19.44 5.48 15.33
N GLU A 329 20.59 6.03 15.72
CA GLU A 329 21.49 6.73 14.79
C GLU A 329 21.98 5.81 13.66
N TYR A 330 22.26 4.54 13.97
CA TYR A 330 22.58 3.54 12.94
C TYR A 330 21.39 3.27 12.03
N VAL A 331 20.18 3.12 12.59
CA VAL A 331 18.94 2.91 11.83
C VAL A 331 18.70 4.05 10.86
N GLN A 332 18.75 5.30 11.33
CA GLN A 332 18.58 6.49 10.50
C GLN A 332 19.63 6.58 9.39
N ALA A 333 20.86 6.12 9.62
CA ALA A 333 21.90 6.17 8.59
C ALA A 333 21.73 5.11 7.50
N ASN A 334 21.07 3.98 7.78
CA ASN A 334 21.09 2.79 6.90
C ASN A 334 19.70 2.38 6.37
N TYR A 335 18.64 2.72 7.09
CA TYR A 335 17.23 2.48 6.76
C TYR A 335 16.46 3.81 6.54
N GLY A 336 17.21 4.92 6.46
CA GLY A 336 16.87 6.32 6.76
C GLY A 336 15.82 7.08 5.96
N ASP A 337 15.02 6.44 5.12
CA ASP A 337 13.82 7.11 4.60
C ASP A 337 12.60 6.80 5.46
N LEU A 338 12.77 6.84 6.78
CA LEU A 338 11.68 6.63 7.73
C LEU A 338 10.79 7.86 7.79
N SER A 339 9.62 7.67 8.40
CA SER A 339 8.61 8.71 8.38
C SER A 339 8.91 9.83 9.39
N GLY A 340 9.45 9.53 10.58
CA GLY A 340 9.85 10.50 11.61
C GLY A 340 11.36 10.71 11.75
N GLN A 341 11.76 11.82 12.37
CA GLN A 341 13.17 12.15 12.67
C GLN A 341 13.59 11.82 14.10
N ARG A 342 12.64 11.68 15.02
CA ARG A 342 12.91 11.39 16.43
C ARG A 342 12.09 10.19 16.88
N LEU A 343 12.76 9.20 17.48
CA LEU A 343 12.09 8.09 18.15
C LEU A 343 11.76 8.45 19.60
N TYR A 344 10.55 8.13 20.02
CA TYR A 344 10.06 8.37 21.38
C TYR A 344 10.02 7.03 22.13
N GLU A 345 11.01 6.84 22.98
CA GLU A 345 11.16 5.64 23.80
C GLU A 345 10.41 5.82 25.12
N VAL A 346 9.45 4.95 25.41
CA VAL A 346 8.73 4.91 26.68
C VAL A 346 9.17 3.68 27.45
N MET A 347 9.64 3.90 28.68
CA MET A 347 10.26 2.88 29.52
C MET A 347 9.32 2.57 30.69
N HIS A 348 8.79 1.34 30.73
CA HIS A 348 7.88 0.81 31.75
C HIS A 348 8.54 -0.27 32.61
N ASP A 349 8.20 -0.33 33.89
CA ASP A 349 8.53 -1.50 34.73
C ASP A 349 7.48 -2.58 34.47
N GLY A 350 7.92 -3.80 34.12
CA GLY A 350 7.01 -4.91 33.84
C GLY A 350 7.60 -6.25 34.24
N ALA A 351 6.73 -7.21 34.58
CA ALA A 351 7.16 -8.59 34.78
C ALA A 351 7.43 -9.25 33.40
N GLY A 352 8.68 -9.22 32.96
CA GLY A 352 9.11 -9.73 31.66
C GLY A 352 9.64 -8.63 30.74
N SER A 353 9.99 -9.02 29.52
CA SER A 353 10.58 -8.13 28.52
C SER A 353 9.76 -8.19 27.24
N GLY A 354 9.36 -7.05 26.71
CA GLY A 354 8.60 -6.93 25.46
C GLY A 354 8.10 -5.51 25.27
N GLY A 355 7.61 -5.19 24.08
CA GLY A 355 7.08 -3.86 23.82
C GLY A 355 6.02 -3.86 22.75
N PHE A 356 5.64 -2.66 22.41
CA PHE A 356 4.73 -2.35 21.35
C PHE A 356 5.20 -1.06 20.67
N ALA A 357 5.20 -1.07 19.35
CA ALA A 357 5.58 0.09 18.56
C ALA A 357 4.36 0.72 17.89
N LEU A 358 4.32 2.05 17.93
CA LEU A 358 3.37 2.87 17.21
C LEU A 358 4.12 3.81 16.28
N SER A 359 3.49 4.16 15.16
CA SER A 359 4.07 5.08 14.20
C SER A 359 3.51 6.49 14.34
N GLN A 360 4.21 7.46 13.76
CA GLN A 360 3.70 8.83 13.63
C GLN A 360 2.47 8.97 12.73
N PHE A 361 1.97 7.87 12.15
CA PHE A 361 0.69 7.87 11.45
C PHE A 361 -0.50 7.70 12.41
N ASP A 362 -0.24 7.30 13.66
CA ASP A 362 -1.26 7.16 14.71
C ASP A 362 -1.53 8.52 15.39
N PRO A 363 -2.79 9.02 15.40
CA PRO A 363 -3.13 10.23 16.13
C PRO A 363 -2.98 10.11 17.66
N ASN A 364 -3.07 8.91 18.24
CA ASN A 364 -2.92 8.66 19.67
C ASN A 364 -1.50 8.95 20.17
N THR A 365 -0.49 8.85 19.30
CA THR A 365 0.90 9.20 19.65
C THR A 365 1.20 10.69 19.51
N LEU A 366 0.19 11.50 19.15
CA LEU A 366 0.38 12.87 18.67
C LEU A 366 1.30 12.93 17.45
N PHE A 367 1.20 11.91 16.59
CA PHE A 367 2.01 11.71 15.38
C PHE A 367 3.51 11.63 15.69
N ARG A 368 3.87 10.70 16.59
CA ARG A 368 5.25 10.36 16.94
C ARG A 368 5.53 8.89 16.60
N ASP A 369 6.75 8.59 16.21
CA ASP A 369 7.24 7.21 16.21
C ASP A 369 7.57 6.84 17.66
N VAL A 370 6.87 5.86 18.20
CA VAL A 370 6.89 5.50 19.63
C VAL A 370 7.24 4.05 19.77
N ASN A 371 8.21 3.77 20.63
CA ASN A 371 8.45 2.45 21.17
C ASN A 371 8.03 2.48 22.63
N ASP A 372 7.07 1.65 22.98
CA ASP A 372 6.58 1.45 24.32
C ASP A 372 7.11 0.12 24.82
N MET A 373 7.97 0.12 25.83
CA MET A 373 8.75 -1.05 26.20
C MET A 373 8.65 -1.36 27.69
N SER A 374 8.53 -2.64 27.98
CA SER A 374 8.69 -3.21 29.32
C SER A 374 10.04 -3.89 29.47
N GLY A 375 10.71 -3.61 30.59
CA GLY A 375 11.96 -4.25 30.97
C GLY A 375 11.97 -4.61 32.45
N ASP A 376 12.69 -5.67 32.80
CA ASP A 376 12.83 -6.15 34.18
C ASP A 376 13.82 -5.25 34.95
N GLY A 377 13.29 -4.21 35.62
CA GLY A 377 14.05 -3.27 36.43
C GLY A 377 15.09 -2.43 35.67
N TRP A 378 15.12 -2.52 34.34
CA TRP A 378 16.03 -1.80 33.43
C TRP A 378 17.51 -1.87 33.81
N ALA A 379 17.96 -3.02 34.31
CA ALA A 379 19.39 -3.31 34.45
C ALA A 379 20.03 -3.52 33.06
N ASN A 380 21.30 -3.14 32.92
CA ASN A 380 22.05 -3.39 31.68
C ASN A 380 22.29 -4.90 31.53
N THR A 381 21.49 -5.54 30.69
CA THR A 381 21.48 -6.97 30.43
C THR A 381 21.21 -7.22 28.95
N ASP A 382 21.68 -8.36 28.44
CA ASP A 382 21.40 -8.81 27.07
C ASP A 382 19.90 -8.76 26.75
N LEU A 383 19.03 -9.10 27.70
CA LEU A 383 17.58 -9.13 27.51
C LEU A 383 17.01 -7.73 27.24
N ASN A 384 17.39 -6.73 28.04
CA ASN A 384 16.90 -5.37 27.89
C ASN A 384 17.52 -4.69 26.67
N GLU A 385 18.77 -4.99 26.31
CA GLU A 385 19.37 -4.57 25.04
C GLU A 385 18.61 -5.17 23.84
N ASP A 386 18.33 -6.48 23.89
CA ASP A 386 17.61 -7.19 22.84
C ASP A 386 16.20 -6.63 22.63
N VAL A 387 15.45 -6.26 23.68
CA VAL A 387 14.14 -5.62 23.54
C VAL A 387 14.23 -4.24 22.90
N ILE A 388 15.14 -3.37 23.33
CA ILE A 388 15.28 -2.04 22.73
C ILE A 388 15.57 -2.15 21.23
N ALA A 389 16.51 -3.02 20.85
CA ALA A 389 16.85 -3.23 19.44
C ALA A 389 15.72 -3.93 18.65
N HIS A 390 14.96 -4.81 19.30
CA HIS A 390 13.75 -5.41 18.72
C HIS A 390 12.76 -4.31 18.39
N GLU A 391 12.27 -3.52 19.34
CA GLU A 391 11.16 -2.59 19.09
C GLU A 391 11.50 -1.53 18.03
N MET A 392 12.76 -1.11 17.91
CA MET A 392 13.22 -0.24 16.82
C MET A 392 13.03 -0.80 15.41
N ASN A 393 12.94 -2.13 15.26
CA ASN A 393 12.66 -2.77 13.98
C ASN A 393 11.28 -2.32 13.43
N HIS A 394 10.30 -2.14 14.31
CA HIS A 394 8.95 -1.78 13.92
C HIS A 394 8.85 -0.34 13.42
N ALA A 395 9.70 0.56 13.95
CA ALA A 395 9.84 1.90 13.40
C ALA A 395 10.32 1.87 11.94
N VAL A 396 11.17 0.91 11.56
CA VAL A 396 11.53 0.68 10.16
C VAL A 396 10.35 0.07 9.41
N GLU A 397 9.83 -1.04 9.90
CA GLU A 397 8.81 -1.85 9.24
C GLU A 397 7.52 -1.06 8.95
N PHE A 398 7.02 -0.28 9.90
CA PHE A 398 5.72 0.41 9.78
C PHE A 398 5.81 1.80 9.16
N THR A 399 7.03 2.30 8.90
CA THR A 399 7.20 3.70 8.51
C THR A 399 8.15 3.95 7.34
N ALA A 400 8.81 2.92 6.86
CA ALA A 400 9.75 3.03 5.75
C ALA A 400 9.10 3.69 4.52
N PHE A 401 9.84 4.66 3.97
CA PHE A 401 9.50 5.47 2.81
C PHE A 401 8.18 6.25 2.94
N GLY A 402 7.79 6.61 4.16
CA GLY A 402 6.62 7.43 4.44
C GLY A 402 5.29 6.73 4.15
N VAL A 403 5.28 5.40 4.14
CA VAL A 403 4.07 4.57 3.99
C VAL A 403 3.75 3.91 5.32
N ASN A 404 2.48 3.94 5.71
CA ASN A 404 2.01 3.37 6.97
C ASN A 404 1.75 1.86 6.87
N GLY A 405 2.25 1.12 7.86
CA GLY A 405 1.98 -0.30 8.08
C GLY A 405 2.97 -1.21 7.39
N SER A 406 2.77 -2.53 7.53
CA SER A 406 3.62 -3.56 6.94
C SER A 406 2.78 -4.64 6.28
N PRO A 407 2.85 -4.78 4.94
CA PRO A 407 2.11 -5.82 4.24
C PRO A 407 2.81 -7.19 4.41
N ALA A 408 4.02 -7.23 4.98
CA ALA A 408 4.76 -8.48 5.25
C ALA A 408 4.48 -9.04 6.64
N TYR A 409 3.86 -8.27 7.54
CA TYR A 409 3.61 -8.67 8.93
C TYR A 409 2.79 -9.97 9.03
N ALA A 410 1.81 -10.19 8.15
CA ALA A 410 1.04 -11.44 8.12
C ALA A 410 1.86 -12.69 7.77
N ILE A 411 3.07 -12.52 7.20
CA ILE A 411 3.97 -13.61 6.81
C ILE A 411 5.05 -13.83 7.87
N TRP A 412 5.73 -12.77 8.29
CA TRP A 412 6.87 -12.89 9.20
C TRP A 412 6.54 -12.61 10.66
N HIS A 413 5.33 -12.12 10.95
CA HIS A 413 4.88 -11.71 12.28
C HIS A 413 5.87 -10.78 13.00
N ASP A 414 5.73 -10.67 14.30
CA ASP A 414 6.51 -9.77 15.15
C ASP A 414 8.04 -9.94 15.03
N SER A 415 8.53 -11.18 14.92
CA SER A 415 9.95 -11.46 15.20
C SER A 415 10.84 -11.69 13.99
N LYS A 416 10.39 -12.31 12.88
CA LYS A 416 11.37 -12.94 11.97
C LYS A 416 12.23 -11.94 11.22
N TRP A 417 11.67 -10.78 10.86
CA TRP A 417 12.46 -9.67 10.32
C TRP A 417 13.31 -8.98 11.40
N ALA A 418 12.75 -8.77 12.60
CA ALA A 418 13.47 -8.19 13.73
C ALA A 418 14.77 -8.94 14.04
N GLU A 419 14.77 -10.28 13.93
CA GLU A 419 15.96 -11.10 14.20
C GLU A 419 17.16 -10.74 13.31
N ILE A 420 16.96 -10.54 12.00
CA ILE A 420 18.05 -10.15 11.09
C ILE A 420 18.41 -8.67 11.22
N PHE A 421 17.42 -7.83 11.51
CA PHE A 421 17.62 -6.41 11.78
C PHE A 421 18.49 -6.17 13.02
N GLN A 422 18.23 -6.86 14.14
CA GLN A 422 19.05 -6.79 15.35
C GLN A 422 20.49 -7.24 15.08
N TYR A 423 20.67 -8.33 14.31
CA TYR A 423 22.00 -8.78 13.89
C TYR A 423 22.76 -7.71 13.11
N ASP A 424 22.10 -7.04 12.16
CA ASP A 424 22.70 -5.93 11.40
C ASP A 424 23.04 -4.73 12.30
N CYS A 425 22.13 -4.36 13.22
CA CYS A 425 22.36 -3.26 14.16
C CYS A 425 23.57 -3.54 15.07
N TYR A 426 23.69 -4.76 15.61
CA TYR A 426 24.83 -5.14 16.46
C TYR A 426 26.15 -5.11 15.70
N LEU A 427 26.18 -5.62 14.47
CA LEU A 427 27.36 -5.50 13.62
C LEU A 427 27.69 -4.04 13.30
N GLY A 428 26.68 -3.27 12.91
CA GLY A 428 26.81 -1.90 12.46
C GLY A 428 27.26 -0.92 13.54
N THR A 429 26.94 -1.22 14.80
CA THR A 429 27.33 -0.43 15.97
C THR A 429 28.62 -0.94 16.65
N GLY A 430 29.30 -1.93 16.06
CA GLY A 430 30.57 -2.46 16.57
C GLY A 430 30.42 -3.47 17.72
N ARG A 431 29.20 -3.91 18.01
CA ARG A 431 28.85 -4.86 19.08
C ARG A 431 29.04 -6.31 18.61
N THR A 432 30.28 -6.66 18.24
CA THR A 432 30.59 -7.95 17.59
C THR A 432 30.31 -9.17 18.48
N THR A 433 30.44 -9.02 19.81
CA THR A 433 30.10 -10.07 20.78
C THR A 433 28.60 -10.36 20.77
N ASP A 434 27.77 -9.31 20.80
CA ASP A 434 26.31 -9.41 20.78
C ASP A 434 25.82 -9.94 19.44
N ALA A 435 26.40 -9.47 18.33
CA ALA A 435 26.11 -9.99 17.00
C ALA A 435 26.41 -11.49 16.90
N THR A 436 27.50 -11.96 17.51
CA THR A 436 27.87 -13.38 17.50
C THR A 436 26.93 -14.21 18.38
N ARG A 437 26.64 -13.75 19.60
CA ARG A 437 25.66 -14.36 20.51
C ARG A 437 24.30 -14.50 19.84
N TRP A 438 23.79 -13.39 19.32
CA TRP A 438 22.47 -13.30 18.70
C TRP A 438 22.37 -14.21 17.48
N LYS A 439 23.32 -14.12 16.55
CA LYS A 439 23.36 -14.99 15.37
C LYS A 439 23.32 -16.47 15.75
N ASN A 440 24.16 -16.89 16.70
CA ASN A 440 24.22 -18.30 17.11
C ASN A 440 22.88 -18.78 17.70
N ALA A 441 22.21 -17.94 18.49
CA ALA A 441 20.89 -18.23 19.04
C ALA A 441 19.83 -18.35 17.93
N LYS A 442 19.80 -17.40 16.98
CA LYS A 442 18.83 -17.36 15.89
C LYS A 442 19.03 -18.46 14.85
N LEU A 443 20.28 -18.86 14.58
CA LEU A 443 20.58 -20.02 13.73
C LEU A 443 19.99 -21.34 14.26
N ALA A 444 19.82 -21.45 15.58
CA ALA A 444 19.24 -22.63 16.24
C ALA A 444 17.72 -22.51 16.44
N THR A 445 17.12 -21.35 16.19
CA THR A 445 15.69 -21.09 16.42
C THR A 445 14.88 -21.56 15.21
N SER A 446 13.85 -22.37 15.46
CA SER A 446 12.88 -22.79 14.44
C SER A 446 11.47 -22.38 14.82
N ASP A 447 10.62 -22.32 13.81
CA ASP A 447 9.19 -22.05 13.92
C ASP A 447 8.40 -23.16 13.21
N ASN A 448 7.08 -23.18 13.40
CA ASN A 448 6.17 -24.08 12.71
C ASN A 448 5.40 -23.41 11.56
N PHE A 449 5.63 -22.12 11.32
CA PHE A 449 5.10 -21.40 10.17
C PHE A 449 6.20 -21.06 9.14
N PRO A 450 5.96 -21.24 7.82
CA PRO A 450 4.74 -21.79 7.20
C PRO A 450 4.61 -23.32 7.30
N VAL A 451 5.71 -24.01 7.63
CA VAL A 451 5.73 -25.45 7.89
C VAL A 451 6.55 -25.76 9.14
N ALA A 452 6.32 -26.94 9.72
CA ALA A 452 7.05 -27.40 10.90
C ALA A 452 8.57 -27.36 10.68
N ASN A 453 9.31 -26.85 11.67
CA ASN A 453 10.77 -26.69 11.66
C ASN A 453 11.30 -25.74 10.57
N THR A 454 10.59 -24.65 10.28
CA THR A 454 11.09 -23.55 9.45
C THR A 454 12.12 -22.73 10.23
N PHE A 455 13.32 -22.52 9.67
CA PHE A 455 14.34 -21.66 10.29
C PHE A 455 14.46 -20.34 9.52
N TRP A 456 13.61 -19.37 9.84
CA TRP A 456 13.55 -18.06 9.17
C TRP A 456 14.90 -17.33 9.10
N PHE A 457 15.57 -17.18 10.24
CA PHE A 457 16.88 -16.53 10.26
C PHE A 457 17.91 -17.33 9.45
N ARG A 458 18.05 -18.63 9.72
CA ARG A 458 19.10 -19.48 9.13
C ARG A 458 18.95 -19.67 7.63
N ASP A 459 17.73 -19.95 7.17
CA ASP A 459 17.49 -20.46 5.81
C ASP A 459 16.94 -19.39 4.87
N TRP A 460 16.38 -18.29 5.39
CA TRP A 460 15.84 -17.20 4.58
C TRP A 460 16.64 -15.90 4.72
N PHE A 461 16.60 -15.25 5.88
CA PHE A 461 17.14 -13.89 6.01
C PHE A 461 18.67 -13.84 6.02
N TYR A 462 19.34 -14.73 6.74
CA TYR A 462 20.81 -14.71 6.84
C TYR A 462 21.49 -15.00 5.50
N PRO A 463 21.06 -15.99 4.68
CA PRO A 463 21.60 -16.18 3.33
C PRO A 463 21.39 -14.96 2.43
N ILE A 464 20.24 -14.28 2.53
CA ILE A 464 19.99 -13.06 1.76
C ILE A 464 20.96 -11.95 2.19
N TYR A 465 21.04 -11.72 3.49
CA TYR A 465 21.93 -10.73 4.07
C TYR A 465 23.40 -10.98 3.68
N GLN A 466 23.86 -12.22 3.77
CA GLN A 466 25.26 -12.57 3.48
C GLN A 466 25.62 -12.42 2.00
N ASN A 467 24.72 -12.79 1.10
CA ASN A 467 25.06 -12.97 -0.32
C ASN A 467 24.56 -11.84 -1.23
N TYR A 468 23.58 -11.05 -0.79
CA TYR A 468 22.88 -10.10 -1.65
C TYR A 468 22.85 -8.68 -1.08
N GLY A 469 23.98 -8.21 -0.53
CA GLY A 469 24.16 -6.80 -0.16
C GLY A 469 23.76 -6.42 1.27
N GLY A 470 23.50 -7.39 2.15
CA GLY A 470 23.26 -7.15 3.58
C GLY A 470 22.10 -6.17 3.81
N LYS A 471 22.34 -5.18 4.68
CA LYS A 471 21.40 -4.08 4.95
C LYS A 471 20.83 -3.37 3.73
N LEU A 472 21.55 -3.35 2.60
CA LEU A 472 21.04 -2.72 1.38
C LEU A 472 19.85 -3.49 0.81
N ALA A 473 19.90 -4.83 0.79
CA ALA A 473 18.74 -5.63 0.40
C ALA A 473 17.60 -5.51 1.41
N LEU A 474 17.94 -5.52 2.70
CA LEU A 474 16.98 -5.33 3.79
C LEU A 474 16.17 -4.04 3.60
N ASN A 475 16.82 -2.89 3.40
CA ASN A 475 16.15 -1.61 3.17
C ASN A 475 15.44 -1.54 1.80
N LYS A 476 16.04 -2.11 0.75
CA LYS A 476 15.48 -2.08 -0.61
C LYS A 476 14.16 -2.86 -0.72
N PHE A 477 13.93 -3.87 0.12
CA PHE A 477 12.64 -4.54 0.20
C PHE A 477 11.50 -3.56 0.49
N PHE A 478 11.62 -2.74 1.54
CA PHE A 478 10.63 -1.71 1.87
C PHE A 478 10.54 -0.62 0.81
N GLN A 479 11.66 -0.24 0.19
CA GLN A 479 11.66 0.73 -0.90
C GLN A 479 10.77 0.27 -2.06
N LEU A 480 10.94 -0.99 -2.47
CA LEU A 480 10.18 -1.56 -3.58
C LEU A 480 8.69 -1.68 -3.23
N LEU A 481 8.35 -2.09 -2.01
CA LEU A 481 6.96 -2.11 -1.55
C LEU A 481 6.35 -0.71 -1.59
N ALA A 482 7.02 0.28 -1.01
CA ALA A 482 6.53 1.65 -0.96
C ALA A 482 6.32 2.25 -2.36
N GLN A 483 7.15 1.86 -3.33
CA GLN A 483 7.01 2.32 -4.71
C GLN A 483 5.90 1.61 -5.49
N ASN A 484 5.78 0.29 -5.34
CA ASN A 484 5.03 -0.53 -6.29
C ASN A 484 3.78 -1.19 -5.71
N PHE A 485 3.78 -1.50 -4.41
CA PHE A 485 2.68 -2.22 -3.80
C PHE A 485 1.46 -1.33 -3.58
N HIS A 486 0.28 -1.95 -3.53
CA HIS A 486 -1.00 -1.27 -3.42
C HIS A 486 -1.11 -0.43 -2.14
N LYS A 487 -1.52 0.83 -2.28
CA LYS A 487 -1.67 1.79 -1.19
C LYS A 487 -2.94 2.61 -1.37
N PHE A 488 -3.58 2.92 -0.25
CA PHE A 488 -4.67 3.87 -0.18
C PHE A 488 -4.39 4.85 0.94
N ASP A 489 -4.50 6.16 0.68
CA ASP A 489 -4.30 7.19 1.70
C ASP A 489 -2.94 7.10 2.43
N GLY A 490 -1.91 6.65 1.73
CA GLY A 490 -0.56 6.46 2.30
C GLY A 490 -0.41 5.22 3.19
N VAL A 491 -1.39 4.32 3.22
CA VAL A 491 -1.37 3.05 3.97
C VAL A 491 -1.31 1.89 2.98
N TYR A 492 -0.56 0.83 3.29
CA TYR A 492 -0.64 -0.41 2.50
C TYR A 492 -2.05 -0.99 2.56
N ALA A 493 -2.60 -1.34 1.39
CA ALA A 493 -4.02 -1.68 1.29
C ALA A 493 -4.36 -3.10 1.75
N ARG A 494 -3.37 -4.02 1.75
CA ARG A 494 -3.51 -5.41 2.21
C ARG A 494 -2.14 -6.01 2.54
N ASP A 495 -2.16 -7.23 3.05
CA ASP A 495 -0.98 -8.05 3.20
C ASP A 495 -0.51 -8.65 1.87
N LEU A 496 0.77 -9.01 1.85
CA LEU A 496 1.43 -9.80 0.81
C LEU A 496 0.93 -11.24 0.87
N ASN A 497 0.81 -11.86 -0.30
CA ASN A 497 0.83 -13.32 -0.40
C ASN A 497 2.28 -13.83 -0.58
N TRP A 498 2.47 -15.15 -0.55
CA TRP A 498 3.80 -15.76 -0.63
C TRP A 498 4.51 -15.52 -1.98
N GLY A 499 3.77 -15.49 -3.07
CA GLY A 499 4.33 -15.17 -4.39
C GLY A 499 4.85 -13.73 -4.46
N GLU A 500 4.10 -12.78 -3.94
CA GLU A 500 4.51 -11.37 -3.86
C GLU A 500 5.69 -11.20 -2.92
N PHE A 501 5.65 -11.81 -1.73
CA PHE A 501 6.74 -11.77 -0.77
C PHE A 501 8.08 -12.17 -1.41
N VAL A 502 8.11 -13.31 -2.10
CA VAL A 502 9.32 -13.78 -2.78
C VAL A 502 9.68 -12.93 -3.99
N HIS A 503 8.70 -12.39 -4.72
CA HIS A 503 8.93 -11.49 -5.85
C HIS A 503 9.61 -10.17 -5.41
N PHE A 504 9.11 -9.53 -4.37
CA PHE A 504 9.69 -8.29 -3.81
C PHE A 504 11.07 -8.53 -3.19
N TRP A 505 11.26 -9.64 -2.47
CA TRP A 505 12.58 -10.03 -1.98
C TRP A 505 13.57 -10.34 -3.11
N SER A 506 13.10 -10.92 -4.21
CA SER A 506 13.93 -11.15 -5.39
C SER A 506 14.40 -9.83 -6.01
N GLY A 507 13.50 -8.83 -6.12
CA GLY A 507 13.87 -7.49 -6.56
C GLY A 507 14.85 -6.77 -5.61
N ALA A 508 14.68 -6.98 -4.30
CA ALA A 508 15.59 -6.44 -3.29
C ALA A 508 16.99 -7.05 -3.41
N ALA A 509 17.09 -8.37 -3.54
CA ALA A 509 18.34 -9.10 -3.72
C ALA A 509 18.95 -8.97 -5.12
N GLY A 510 18.15 -8.59 -6.12
CA GLY A 510 18.55 -8.50 -7.53
C GLY A 510 18.64 -9.85 -8.26
N VAL A 511 18.24 -10.94 -7.61
CA VAL A 511 18.23 -12.30 -8.14
C VAL A 511 16.93 -13.01 -7.77
N ASN A 512 16.48 -13.95 -8.59
CA ASN A 512 15.32 -14.78 -8.28
C ASN A 512 15.55 -15.65 -7.03
N LEU A 513 14.84 -15.34 -5.95
CA LEU A 513 14.95 -16.04 -4.67
C LEU A 513 13.96 -17.20 -4.53
N LYS A 514 13.16 -17.52 -5.55
CA LYS A 514 12.28 -18.70 -5.51
C LYS A 514 13.02 -20.00 -5.13
N PRO A 515 14.21 -20.31 -5.67
CA PRO A 515 14.95 -21.51 -5.25
C PRO A 515 15.28 -21.51 -3.76
N LEU A 516 15.72 -20.36 -3.22
CA LEU A 516 16.00 -20.21 -1.79
C LEU A 516 14.72 -20.40 -0.97
N ALA A 517 13.61 -19.76 -1.36
CA ALA A 517 12.33 -19.87 -0.69
C ALA A 517 11.82 -21.33 -0.69
N THR A 518 12.00 -22.04 -1.80
CA THR A 518 11.63 -23.46 -1.92
C THR A 518 12.36 -24.32 -0.89
N THR A 519 13.65 -24.06 -0.66
CA THR A 519 14.42 -24.78 0.36
C THR A 519 14.07 -24.31 1.77
N ALA A 520 13.97 -23.00 1.99
CA ALA A 520 13.75 -22.41 3.31
C ALA A 520 12.37 -22.74 3.90
N PHE A 521 11.35 -22.87 3.07
CA PHE A 521 9.96 -23.04 3.48
C PHE A 521 9.40 -24.44 3.15
N GLY A 522 10.26 -25.42 2.91
CA GLY A 522 9.88 -26.83 2.78
C GLY A 522 9.14 -27.18 1.49
N GLY A 523 9.20 -26.33 0.46
CA GLY A 523 8.63 -26.60 -0.86
C GLY A 523 8.17 -25.36 -1.60
N TRP A 524 7.57 -25.57 -2.78
CA TRP A 524 6.96 -24.51 -3.58
C TRP A 524 5.58 -24.95 -4.08
N PRO A 525 4.53 -24.76 -3.25
CA PRO A 525 3.15 -25.12 -3.58
C PRO A 525 2.63 -24.47 -4.88
N ALA A 526 1.61 -25.09 -5.48
CA ALA A 526 1.06 -24.64 -6.77
C ALA A 526 0.37 -23.27 -6.68
N ASP A 527 -0.27 -22.97 -5.55
CA ASP A 527 -0.84 -21.66 -5.24
C ASP A 527 0.24 -20.58 -5.12
N TRP A 528 1.36 -20.86 -4.46
CA TRP A 528 2.50 -19.92 -4.42
C TRP A 528 3.09 -19.69 -5.81
N GLN A 529 3.14 -20.72 -6.64
CA GLN A 529 3.55 -20.59 -8.03
C GLN A 529 2.61 -19.66 -8.83
N ALA A 530 1.29 -19.82 -8.68
CA ALA A 530 0.32 -18.97 -9.33
C ALA A 530 0.44 -17.51 -8.85
N GLN A 531 0.55 -17.30 -7.55
CA GLN A 531 0.77 -16.00 -6.93
C GLN A 531 2.07 -15.33 -7.41
N PHE A 532 3.17 -16.08 -7.54
CA PHE A 532 4.46 -15.52 -7.96
C PHE A 532 4.44 -15.08 -9.42
N VAL A 533 3.83 -15.87 -10.31
CA VAL A 533 3.64 -15.46 -11.72
C VAL A 533 2.75 -14.23 -11.81
N GLN A 534 1.69 -14.18 -11.00
CA GLN A 534 0.80 -13.02 -10.96
C GLN A 534 1.53 -11.78 -10.43
N ALA A 535 2.32 -11.90 -9.36
CA ALA A 535 3.13 -10.81 -8.82
C ALA A 535 4.09 -10.22 -9.87
N GLN A 536 4.72 -11.07 -10.69
CA GLN A 536 5.57 -10.62 -11.80
C GLN A 536 4.80 -9.82 -12.86
N ALA A 537 3.53 -10.15 -13.09
CA ALA A 537 2.66 -9.44 -14.03
C ALA A 537 2.13 -8.12 -13.44
N ASP A 538 1.79 -8.12 -12.15
CA ASP A 538 1.20 -6.96 -11.45
C ASP A 538 2.26 -5.91 -11.09
N TYR A 539 3.50 -6.34 -10.81
CA TYR A 539 4.61 -5.46 -10.40
C TYR A 539 5.83 -5.56 -11.34
N PRO A 540 5.69 -5.33 -12.65
CA PRO A 540 6.75 -5.53 -13.63
C PRO A 540 7.97 -4.60 -13.43
N ALA A 541 7.82 -3.53 -12.64
CA ALA A 541 8.90 -2.63 -12.26
C ALA A 541 9.87 -3.26 -11.23
N VAL A 542 9.48 -4.35 -10.56
CA VAL A 542 10.33 -5.11 -9.64
C VAL A 542 11.15 -6.13 -10.45
N THR A 543 12.38 -5.75 -10.80
CA THR A 543 13.24 -6.54 -11.70
C THR A 543 14.38 -7.25 -10.98
N TYR A 544 14.75 -8.43 -11.46
CA TYR A 544 15.89 -9.23 -10.96
C TYR A 544 16.35 -10.23 -12.02
N THR A 545 17.56 -10.77 -11.88
CA THR A 545 18.06 -11.82 -12.77
C THR A 545 17.32 -13.15 -12.52
N PRO A 546 16.98 -13.91 -13.58
CA PRO A 546 16.22 -15.16 -13.47
C PRO A 546 16.78 -16.22 -12.53
#